data_AF-A0AAN4VNX8-F1
#
_entry.id   AF-A0AAN4VNX8-F1
#
_cell.length_a   1.000
_cell.length_b   1.000
_cell.length_c   1.000
_cell.angle_alpha   90.00
_cell.angle_beta   90.00
_cell.angle_gamma   90.00
#
_symmetry.space_group_name_H-M   'P 1'
#
loop_
_entity.id
_entity.type
_entity.pdbx_description
1 polymer ?
#
loop_
_entity_poly.entity_id
_entity_poly.type
_entity_poly.pdbx_seq_one_letter_code
_entity_poly.pdbx_strand_id
1 'polypeptide(L)' 'MNVAGSGRVGSSFSIRVAQNNVLGWRWTVEKEHDGFFEPVAFGRSLTRKMAKRAAIKAMNELRA' A
#
# COMPACT_ATOMS: atom_id res chain seq x y z
N MET A 1 -11.22 -18.94 -32.33
CA MET A 1 -11.27 -18.98 -30.86
C MET A 1 -10.53 -17.76 -30.32
N ASN A 2 -11.25 -16.75 -29.84
CA ASN A 2 -10.63 -15.61 -29.16
C ASN A 2 -10.50 -15.97 -27.68
N VAL A 3 -9.31 -16.40 -27.26
CA VAL A 3 -9.01 -16.58 -25.83
C VAL A 3 -8.70 -15.18 -25.27
N ALA A 4 -9.68 -14.59 -24.60
CA ALA A 4 -9.47 -13.41 -23.77
C ALA A 4 -8.66 -13.83 -22.54
N GLY A 5 -7.33 -13.85 -22.68
CA GLY A 5 -6.40 -14.02 -21.58
C GLY A 5 -6.38 -12.77 -20.71
N SER A 6 -7.41 -12.59 -19.87
CA SER A 6 -7.38 -11.64 -18.76
C SER A 6 -6.67 -12.28 -17.57
N GLY A 7 -5.37 -12.54 -17.72
CA GLY A 7 -4.51 -12.94 -16.61
C GLY A 7 -4.07 -11.71 -15.83
N ARG A 8 -4.88 -11.25 -14.87
CA ARG A 8 -4.36 -10.39 -13.79
C ARG A 8 -3.65 -11.31 -12.78
N VAL A 9 -2.39 -11.61 -13.07
CA VAL A 9 -1.51 -12.28 -12.09
C VAL A 9 -0.77 -11.20 -11.33
N GLY A 10 -1.16 -10.99 -10.08
CA GLY A 10 -0.40 -10.20 -9.12
C GLY A 10 -1.30 -9.49 -8.12
N SER A 11 -1.16 -9.80 -6.83
CA SER A 11 -1.70 -8.93 -5.78
C SER A 11 -1.10 -7.53 -5.94
N SER A 12 -1.92 -6.57 -6.39
CA SER A 12 -1.52 -5.18 -6.43
C SER A 12 -1.41 -4.65 -5.00
N PHE A 13 -0.37 -3.86 -4.74
CA PHE A 13 -0.21 -3.15 -3.48
C PHE A 13 -0.34 -1.65 -3.74
N SER A 14 -0.94 -0.95 -2.79
CA SER A 14 -1.23 0.48 -2.78
C SER A 14 -0.58 1.12 -1.55
N ILE A 15 -0.11 2.36 -1.66
CA ILE A 15 0.37 3.14 -0.52
C ILE A 15 -0.42 4.44 -0.44
N ARG A 16 -1.01 4.70 0.73
CA ARG A 16 -1.63 5.98 1.08
C ARG A 16 -0.79 6.69 2.11
N VAL A 17 -0.53 7.98 1.90
CA VAL A 17 0.16 8.85 2.85
C VAL A 17 -0.68 10.10 3.06
N ALA A 18 -1.11 10.32 4.29
CA ALA A 18 -1.97 11.42 4.68
C ALA A 18 -1.36 12.20 5.85
N GLN A 19 -1.54 13.51 5.83
CA GLN A 19 -1.20 14.34 6.98
C GLN A 19 -2.25 14.14 8.06
N ASN A 20 -1.81 13.91 9.29
CA ASN A 20 -2.62 13.93 10.49
C ASN A 20 -2.19 15.17 11.30
N ASN A 21 -3.08 16.16 11.38
CA ASN A 21 -2.76 17.48 11.93
C ASN A 21 -2.21 17.47 13.37
N VAL A 22 -2.43 16.39 14.13
CA VAL A 22 -1.96 16.24 15.51
C VAL A 22 -0.78 15.28 15.65
N LEU A 23 -0.68 14.28 14.77
CA LEU A 23 0.21 13.11 14.97
C LEU A 23 1.25 12.91 13.85
N GLY A 24 1.46 13.93 13.01
CA GLY A 24 2.43 13.90 11.90
C GLY A 24 1.85 13.29 10.62
N TRP A 25 2.57 12.40 9.97
CA TRP A 25 2.15 11.78 8.71
C TRP A 25 1.76 10.32 8.94
N ARG A 26 0.51 9.98 8.65
CA ARG A 26 0.03 8.61 8.63
C ARG A 26 0.35 7.99 7.27
N TRP A 27 0.76 6.73 7.29
CA TRP A 27 0.86 5.92 6.09
C TRP A 27 0.11 4.60 6.26
N THR A 28 -0.39 4.07 5.14
CA THR A 28 -1.09 2.79 5.05
C THR A 28 -0.61 2.08 3.79
N VAL A 29 -0.32 0.79 3.90
CA VAL A 29 -0.14 -0.13 2.78
C VAL A 29 -1.43 -0.93 2.64
N GLU A 30 -1.97 -0.96 1.43
CA GLU A 30 -3.18 -1.71 1.09
C GLU A 30 -2.82 -2.80 0.09
N LYS A 31 -3.50 -3.94 0.17
CA LYS A 31 -3.35 -5.06 -0.76
C LYS A 31 -4.68 -5.28 -1.46
N GLU A 32 -4.64 -5.47 -2.77
CA GLU A 32 -5.80 -5.84 -3.56
C GLU A 32 -6.18 -7.29 -3.24
N HIS A 33 -7.40 -7.49 -2.79
CA HIS A 33 -8.05 -8.78 -2.55
C HIS A 33 -9.45 -8.72 -3.17
N ASP A 34 -9.71 -9.60 -4.13
CA ASP A 34 -10.99 -9.69 -4.85
C ASP A 34 -11.53 -8.35 -5.42
N GLY A 35 -10.60 -7.51 -5.91
CA GLY A 35 -10.92 -6.19 -6.48
C GLY A 35 -11.11 -5.07 -5.45
N PHE A 36 -10.97 -5.36 -4.16
CA PHE A 36 -10.99 -4.39 -3.07
C PHE A 36 -9.59 -4.15 -2.51
N PHE A 37 -9.30 -2.93 -2.08
CA PHE A 37 -8.05 -2.59 -1.39
C PHE A 37 -8.25 -2.65 0.12
N GLU A 38 -7.63 -3.64 0.75
CA GLU A 38 -7.68 -3.83 2.20
C GLU A 38 -6.37 -3.36 2.85
N PRO A 39 -6.42 -2.61 3.96
CA PRO A 39 -5.22 -2.17 4.67
C PRO A 39 -4.52 -3.36 5.34
N VAL A 40 -3.27 -3.61 4.94
CA VAL A 40 -2.45 -4.73 5.45
C VAL A 40 -1.31 -4.28 6.35
N ALA A 41 -0.91 -3.01 6.29
CA ALA A 41 0.01 -2.40 7.24
C ALA A 41 -0.26 -0.89 7.36
N PHE A 42 0.07 -0.31 8.50
CA PHE A 42 -0.04 1.13 8.71
C PHE A 42 0.95 1.62 9.76
N GLY A 43 1.21 2.92 9.75
CA GLY A 43 2.07 3.53 10.74
C GLY A 43 2.03 5.04 10.69
N ARG A 44 2.94 5.65 11.45
CA ARG A 44 3.11 7.10 11.53
C ARG A 44 4.58 7.46 11.34
N SER A 45 4.82 8.67 10.86
CA SER A 45 6.16 9.24 10.77
C SER A 45 6.09 10.75 10.93
N LEU A 46 7.17 11.35 11.43
CA LEU A 46 7.24 12.79 11.67
C LEU A 46 7.14 13.61 10.38
N THR A 47 7.66 13.08 9.27
CA THR A 47 7.66 13.76 7.97
C THR A 47 7.05 12.90 6.87
N ARG A 48 6.50 13.55 5.83
CA ARG A 48 5.95 12.88 4.64
C ARG A 48 6.98 11.96 3.97
N LYS A 49 8.24 12.39 3.90
CA LYS A 49 9.34 11.64 3.28
C LYS A 49 9.60 10.33 4.03
N MET A 50 9.63 10.39 5.36
CA MET A 50 9.77 9.19 6.20
C MET A 50 8.56 8.27 6.07
N ALA A 51 7.34 8.83 6.07
CA ALA A 51 6.10 8.06 5.91
C ALA A 51 6.09 7.27 4.60
N LYS A 52 6.48 7.90 3.48
CA LYS A 52 6.62 7.20 2.19
C LYS A 52 7.66 6.09 2.24
N ARG A 53 8.85 6.36 2.80
CA ARG A 53 9.93 5.35 2.91
C ARG A 53 9.52 4.17 3.78
N ALA A 54 8.87 4.42 4.92
CA ALA A 54 8.38 3.38 5.81
C ALA A 54 7.31 2.52 5.13
N ALA A 55 6.36 3.14 4.42
CA ALA A 55 5.35 2.41 3.68
C ALA A 55 5.92 1.55 2.55
N ILE A 56 6.92 2.06 1.81
CA ILE A 56 7.61 1.29 0.76
C ILE A 56 8.37 0.11 1.36
N LYS A 57 9.07 0.32 2.48
CA LYS A 57 9.76 -0.76 3.20
C LYS A 57 8.79 -1.86 3.62
N ALA A 58 7.70 -1.49 4.29
CA ALA A 58 6.66 -2.42 4.72
C ALA A 58 6.02 -3.16 3.53
N MET A 59 5.73 -2.45 2.44
CA MET A 59 5.20 -3.04 1.21
C MET A 59 6.16 -4.07 0.61
N ASN A 60 7.47 -3.81 0.60
CA ASN A 60 8.47 -4.75 0.10
C ASN A 60 8.61 -5.97 1.02
N GLU A 61 8.52 -5.79 2.34
CA GLU A 61 8.52 -6.89 3.31
C GLU A 61 7.29 -7.80 3.14
N LEU A 62 6.13 -7.24 2.80
CA LEU A 62 4.89 -8.00 2.53
C LEU A 62 4.86 -8.70 1.17
N ARG A 63 5.79 -8.35 0.27
CA ARG A 63 5.94 -8.96 -1.06
C ARG A 63 6.92 -10.14 -1.06
N ALA A 64 7.79 -10.22 -0.07
CA ALA A 64 8.74 -11.30 0.13
C ALA A 64 8.04 -12.57 0.65
#